data_AF-S0JF37-F1
#
_entry.id   AF-S0JF37-F1
#
_cell.length_a   1.000
_cell.length_b   1.000
_cell.length_c   1.000
_cell.angle_alpha   90.00
_cell.angle_beta   90.00
_cell.angle_gamma   90.00
#
_symmetry.space_group_name_H-M   'P 1'
#
loop_
_entity.id
_entity.type
_entity.pdbx_description
1 polymer ?
#
loop_
_entity_poly.entity_id
_entity_poly.type
_entity_poly.pdbx_seq_one_letter_code
_entity_poly.pdbx_strand_id
1 'polypeptide(L)'
;MKKWCIGFVTFVALMTLGACGNKEKEASEDKVITVATQLETSAEMVKIASEVAAKDGWEIKNVAVTDNVAYNDMVQNGEADANFAQHKPFMEQYNEEKNADLVAVQPMYDVKIGFYSKDYQTIDAIH
;
A
#
# COMPACT_ATOMS: atom_id res chain seq x y z
N MET A 1 23.30 -28.61 48.11
CA MET A 1 23.37 -28.77 46.64
C MET A 1 22.03 -28.55 45.93
N LYS A 2 20.88 -28.98 46.48
CA LYS A 2 19.55 -28.83 45.83
C LYS A 2 18.94 -27.41 45.81
N LYS A 3 19.33 -26.52 46.72
CA LYS A 3 18.78 -25.15 46.82
C LYS A 3 19.51 -24.12 45.91
N TRP A 4 20.69 -24.48 45.41
CA TRP A 4 21.51 -23.58 44.58
C TRP A 4 21.17 -23.70 43.09
N CYS A 5 20.64 -24.84 42.66
CA CYS A 5 20.15 -25.03 41.29
C CYS A 5 18.86 -24.24 40.99
N ILE A 6 18.03 -23.97 42.00
CA ILE A 6 16.76 -23.24 41.80
C ILE A 6 17.00 -21.76 41.53
N GLY A 7 18.02 -21.15 42.16
CA GLY A 7 18.38 -19.75 41.92
C GLY A 7 19.05 -19.50 40.56
N PHE A 8 19.74 -20.50 40.01
CA PHE A 8 20.39 -20.37 38.70
C PHE A 8 19.40 -20.49 37.54
N VAL A 9 18.36 -21.31 37.68
CA VAL A 9 17.29 -21.47 36.68
C VAL A 9 16.40 -20.23 36.58
N THR A 10 16.20 -19.51 37.69
CA THR A 10 15.41 -18.26 37.70
C THR A 10 16.17 -17.08 37.11
N PHE A 11 17.50 -17.02 37.22
CA PHE A 11 18.31 -15.95 36.61
C PHE A 11 18.41 -16.07 35.08
N VAL A 12 18.42 -17.30 34.55
CA VAL A 12 18.45 -17.56 33.09
C VAL A 12 17.11 -17.25 32.41
N ALA A 13 15.98 -17.46 33.10
CA ALA A 13 14.65 -17.13 32.57
C ALA A 13 14.38 -15.62 32.47
N LEU A 14 15.09 -14.79 33.24
CA LEU A 14 15.00 -13.33 33.16
C LEU A 14 15.82 -12.74 32.00
N MET A 15 16.82 -13.47 31.49
CA MET A 15 17.61 -13.01 30.32
C MET A 15 16.95 -13.31 28.97
N THR A 16 16.02 -14.27 28.89
CA THR A 16 15.30 -14.56 27.64
C THR A 16 14.15 -13.59 27.35
N LEU A 17 13.68 -12.84 28.36
CA LEU A 17 12.66 -11.80 28.21
C LEU A 17 13.23 -10.44 27.77
N GLY A 18 14.55 -10.22 27.90
CA GLY A 18 15.23 -9.00 27.42
C GLY A 18 15.60 -9.01 25.93
N ALA A 19 15.45 -10.15 25.25
CA ALA A 19 15.76 -10.31 23.83
C ALA A 19 14.57 -10.01 22.89
N CYS A 20 13.38 -9.79 23.46
CA CYS A 20 12.31 -9.00 22.81
C CYS A 20 12.45 -7.53 23.24
N GLY A 21 13.69 -7.04 23.30
CA GLY A 21 13.97 -5.62 23.27
C GLY A 21 13.44 -5.10 21.95
N ASN A 22 12.31 -4.41 22.06
CA ASN A 22 11.82 -3.38 21.16
C ASN A 22 12.97 -2.79 20.36
N LYS A 23 13.27 -3.40 19.21
CA LYS A 23 13.82 -2.66 18.09
C LYS A 23 12.67 -1.75 17.69
N GLU A 24 12.54 -0.64 18.42
CA GLU A 24 12.37 0.63 17.76
C GLU A 24 13.40 0.59 16.63
N LYS A 25 12.92 0.15 15.46
CA LYS A 25 13.41 0.72 14.22
C LYS A 25 13.27 2.20 14.51
N GLU A 26 14.39 2.85 14.82
CA GLU A 26 14.56 4.23 14.40
C GLU A 26 14.09 4.21 12.96
N ALA A 27 12.85 4.65 12.75
CA ALA A 27 12.38 4.96 11.43
C ALA A 27 13.32 6.09 11.06
N SER A 28 14.39 5.77 10.33
CA SER A 28 14.98 6.80 9.51
C SER A 28 13.79 7.39 8.75
N GLU A 29 13.70 8.71 8.76
CA GLU A 29 12.87 9.43 7.80
C GLU A 29 13.46 9.17 6.40
N ASP A 30 13.45 7.91 5.96
CA ASP A 30 13.73 7.54 4.61
C ASP A 30 12.61 8.20 3.83
N LYS A 31 12.97 9.27 3.13
CA LYS A 31 12.08 9.98 2.22
C LYS A 31 11.80 9.13 0.99
N VAL A 32 11.40 7.89 1.19
CA VAL A 32 11.12 6.91 0.15
C VAL A 32 9.67 6.51 0.29
N ILE A 33 8.91 6.63 -0.79
CA ILE A 33 7.52 6.20 -0.85
C ILE A 33 7.41 5.17 -1.97
N THR A 34 6.94 3.97 -1.65
CA THR A 34 6.65 2.92 -2.61
C THR A 34 5.18 2.98 -3.00
N VAL A 35 4.91 3.18 -4.29
CA VAL A 35 3.56 3.32 -4.84
C VAL A 35 3.27 2.19 -5.82
N ALA A 36 2.22 1.41 -5.55
CA ALA A 36 1.73 0.41 -6.48
C ALA A 36 0.81 1.03 -7.55
N THR A 37 1.04 0.73 -8.83
CA THR A 37 0.21 1.17 -9.96
C THR A 37 -0.16 -0.02 -10.84
N GLN A 38 -1.24 0.12 -11.62
CA GLN A 38 -1.67 -0.93 -12.54
C GLN A 38 -1.71 -0.46 -14.00
N LEU A 39 -2.24 0.75 -14.22
CA LEU A 39 -2.30 1.34 -15.56
C LEU A 39 -0.98 2.06 -15.88
N GLU A 40 -0.58 2.00 -17.15
CA GLU A 40 0.57 2.75 -17.66
C GLU A 40 0.42 4.25 -17.40
N THR A 41 -0.79 4.79 -17.59
CA THR A 41 -1.11 6.19 -17.30
C THR A 41 -0.90 6.55 -15.82
N SER A 42 -1.25 5.66 -14.89
CA SER A 42 -0.97 5.85 -13.46
C SER A 42 0.53 5.83 -13.17
N ALA A 43 1.28 4.91 -13.78
CA ALA A 43 2.73 4.84 -13.63
C ALA A 43 3.43 6.10 -14.18
N GLU A 44 2.98 6.63 -15.32
CA GLU A 44 3.47 7.90 -15.88
C GLU A 44 3.19 9.09 -14.95
N MET A 45 2.01 9.15 -14.34
CA MET A 45 1.68 10.18 -13.34
C MET A 45 2.57 10.07 -12.09
N VAL A 46 2.82 8.86 -11.59
CA VAL A 46 3.74 8.63 -10.47
C VAL A 46 5.17 9.03 -10.83
N LYS A 47 5.62 8.78 -12.07
CA LYS A 47 6.93 9.23 -12.55
C LYS A 47 7.04 10.75 -12.51
N ILE A 48 6.05 11.48 -13.03
CA ILE A 48 6.02 12.95 -12.98
C ILE A 48 6.03 13.44 -11.52
N ALA A 49 5.24 12.81 -10.64
CA ALA A 49 5.23 13.13 -9.22
C ALA A 49 6.61 12.90 -8.57
N SER A 50 7.30 11.82 -8.93
CA SER A 50 8.65 11.51 -8.46
C SER A 50 9.66 12.60 -8.86
N GLU A 51 9.61 13.09 -10.10
CA GLU A 51 10.47 14.18 -10.58
C GLU A 51 10.23 15.50 -9.83
N VAL A 52 9.00 15.78 -9.41
CA VAL A 52 8.68 16.95 -8.58
C VAL A 52 9.15 16.74 -7.13
N ALA A 53 8.83 15.59 -6.54
CA ALA A 53 9.12 15.27 -5.14
C ALA A 53 10.63 15.17 -4.87
N ALA A 54 11.43 14.78 -5.86
CA ALA A 54 12.89 14.77 -5.79
C ALA A 54 13.50 16.14 -5.44
N LYS A 55 12.83 17.24 -5.78
CA LYS A 55 13.29 18.61 -5.42
C LYS A 55 13.25 18.85 -3.90
N ASP A 56 12.37 18.14 -3.20
CA ASP A 56 12.20 18.21 -1.75
C ASP A 56 12.92 17.04 -1.04
N GLY A 57 13.71 16.27 -1.79
CA GLY A 57 14.50 15.14 -1.31
C GLY A 57 13.72 13.84 -1.16
N TRP A 58 12.54 13.72 -1.77
CA TRP A 58 11.76 12.48 -1.78
C TRP A 58 12.08 11.60 -3.00
N GLU A 59 12.17 10.30 -2.77
CA GLU A 59 12.24 9.25 -3.77
C GLU A 59 10.88 8.54 -3.82
N ILE A 60 10.23 8.53 -4.98
CA ILE A 60 9.01 7.73 -5.19
C ILE A 60 9.35 6.54 -6.07
N LYS A 61 9.20 5.32 -5.51
CA LYS A 61 9.41 4.04 -6.20
C LYS A 61 8.08 3.53 -6.72
N ASN A 62 7.95 3.42 -8.04
CA ASN A 62 6.77 2.81 -8.65
C ASN A 62 6.91 1.30 -8.76
N VAL A 63 5.91 0.56 -8.30
CA VAL A 63 5.76 -0.88 -8.55
C VAL A 63 4.55 -1.12 -9.42
N ALA A 64 4.77 -1.54 -10.67
CA ALA A 64 3.69 -1.87 -11.58
C ALA A 64 3.19 -3.30 -11.33
N VAL A 65 1.90 -3.46 -11.11
CA VAL A 65 1.19 -4.75 -10.99
C VAL A 65 0.25 -4.91 -12.18
N THR A 66 -0.10 -6.15 -12.51
CA THR A 66 -0.95 -6.44 -13.68
C THR A 66 -2.40 -6.74 -13.32
N ASP A 67 -2.70 -7.06 -12.06
CA ASP A 67 -4.05 -7.40 -11.60
C ASP A 67 -4.66 -6.33 -10.68
N ASN A 68 -6.00 -6.35 -10.58
CA ASN A 68 -6.79 -5.34 -9.88
C ASN A 68 -6.80 -5.50 -8.35
N VAL A 69 -6.12 -6.50 -7.80
CA VAL A 69 -6.18 -6.85 -6.37
C VAL A 69 -4.81 -6.70 -5.71
N ALA A 70 -3.74 -7.00 -6.45
CA ALA A 70 -2.37 -6.99 -5.97
C ALA A 70 -1.95 -5.62 -5.43
N TYR A 71 -2.40 -4.51 -6.03
CA TYR A 71 -2.06 -3.18 -5.49
C TYR A 71 -2.70 -2.92 -4.12
N ASN A 72 -3.82 -3.56 -3.81
CA ASN A 72 -4.46 -3.47 -2.49
C ASN A 72 -3.79 -4.43 -1.51
N ASP A 73 -3.50 -5.66 -1.94
CA ASP A 73 -2.78 -6.64 -1.13
C ASP A 73 -1.40 -6.12 -0.71
N MET A 74 -0.66 -5.47 -1.63
CA MET A 74 0.63 -4.87 -1.34
C MET A 74 0.56 -3.77 -0.27
N VAL A 75 -0.45 -2.90 -0.32
CA VAL A 75 -0.62 -1.85 0.68
C VAL A 75 -1.06 -2.46 2.02
N GLN A 76 -2.02 -3.39 2.00
CA GLN A 76 -2.50 -4.07 3.19
C GLN A 76 -1.38 -4.83 3.93
N ASN A 77 -0.46 -5.44 3.18
CA ASN A 77 0.66 -6.21 3.72
C ASN A 77 1.90 -5.35 4.05
N GLY A 78 1.87 -4.04 3.78
CA GLY A 78 2.99 -3.13 4.00
C GLY A 78 4.16 -3.32 3.02
N GLU A 79 3.92 -3.93 1.86
CA GLU A 79 4.89 -4.05 0.76
C GLU A 79 4.95 -2.76 -0.08
N ALA A 80 3.87 -1.98 -0.09
CA ALA A 80 3.80 -0.64 -0.65
C ALA A 80 3.18 0.32 0.37
N ASP A 81 3.60 1.59 0.35
CA ASP A 81 3.07 2.63 1.24
C ASP A 81 1.72 3.17 0.76
N ALA A 82 1.49 3.14 -0.55
CA ALA A 82 0.26 3.57 -1.18
C ALA A 82 0.02 2.83 -2.51
N ASN A 83 -1.19 2.95 -3.04
CA ASN A 83 -1.48 2.63 -4.44
C ASN A 83 -2.16 3.79 -5.16
N PHE A 84 -1.98 3.84 -6.47
CA PHE A 84 -2.62 4.80 -7.35
C PHE A 84 -3.24 4.09 -8.56
N ALA A 85 -4.31 3.34 -8.28
CA ALA A 85 -4.91 2.43 -9.26
C ALA A 85 -6.44 2.34 -9.24
N GLN A 86 -7.12 2.92 -8.25
CA GLN A 86 -8.54 2.64 -8.01
C GLN A 86 -9.36 3.88 -7.62
N HIS A 87 -10.68 3.71 -7.63
CA HIS A 87 -11.64 4.64 -7.05
C HIS A 87 -12.13 4.14 -5.68
N LYS A 88 -12.63 5.07 -4.85
CA LYS A 88 -13.08 4.79 -3.48
C LYS A 88 -14.08 3.63 -3.34
N PRO A 89 -15.13 3.49 -4.18
CA PRO A 89 -16.06 2.37 -4.04
C PRO A 89 -15.43 0.98 -4.16
N PHE A 90 -14.38 0.83 -4.99
CA PHE A 90 -13.69 -0.45 -5.15
C PHE A 90 -12.83 -0.78 -3.92
N MET A 91 -12.18 0.25 -3.34
CA MET A 91 -11.44 0.11 -2.08
C MET A 91 -12.36 -0.30 -0.92
N GLU A 92 -13.54 0.30 -0.81
CA GLU A 92 -14.52 -0.04 0.22
C GLU A 92 -15.00 -1.49 0.08
N GLN A 93 -15.31 -1.92 -1.14
CA GLN A 93 -15.65 -3.32 -1.41
C GLN A 93 -14.49 -4.28 -1.06
N TYR A 94 -13.26 -3.93 -1.44
CA TYR A 94 -12.08 -4.74 -1.08
C TYR A 94 -11.92 -4.85 0.44
N ASN A 95 -12.08 -3.76 1.19
CA ASN A 95 -12.02 -3.77 2.65
C ASN A 95 -13.07 -4.70 3.26
N GLU A 96 -14.31 -4.64 2.77
CA GLU A 96 -15.40 -5.52 3.21
C GLU A 96 -15.12 -7.00 2.91
N GLU A 97 -14.64 -7.32 1.71
CA GLU A 97 -14.40 -8.70 1.28
C GLU A 97 -13.15 -9.33 1.91
N LYS A 98 -12.13 -8.53 2.19
CA LYS A 98 -10.81 -9.00 2.64
C LYS A 98 -10.52 -8.73 4.11
N ASN A 99 -11.44 -8.08 4.83
CA ASN A 99 -11.20 -7.56 6.19
C ASN A 99 -9.95 -6.67 6.22
N ALA A 100 -9.80 -5.82 5.21
CA ALA A 100 -8.72 -4.86 5.07
C ALA A 100 -9.14 -3.48 5.61
N ASP A 101 -8.15 -2.62 5.82
CA ASP A 101 -8.32 -1.30 6.45
C ASP A 101 -7.73 -0.17 5.62
N LEU A 102 -7.75 -0.31 4.29
CA LEU A 102 -7.28 0.71 3.36
C LEU A 102 -8.10 2.00 3.51
N VAL A 103 -7.42 3.14 3.40
CA VAL A 103 -8.05 4.46 3.50
C VAL A 103 -7.80 5.30 2.25
N ALA A 104 -8.82 6.01 1.79
CA ALA A 104 -8.67 6.96 0.70
C ALA A 104 -7.99 8.23 1.23
N VAL A 105 -6.76 8.50 0.75
CA VAL A 105 -5.97 9.67 1.19
C VAL A 105 -6.51 10.97 0.60
N GLN A 106 -6.57 11.06 -0.74
CA GLN A 106 -7.08 12.24 -1.43
C GLN A 106 -7.66 11.86 -2.80
N PRO A 107 -8.84 12.36 -3.18
CA PRO A 107 -9.32 12.26 -4.56
C PRO A 107 -8.40 13.03 -5.51
N MET A 108 -7.94 12.38 -6.58
CA MET A 108 -6.98 12.98 -7.53
C MET A 108 -7.67 13.47 -8.81
N TYR A 109 -8.48 12.63 -9.44
CA TYR A 109 -9.24 12.97 -10.64
C TYR A 109 -10.47 12.07 -10.78
N ASP A 110 -11.44 12.54 -11.57
CA ASP A 110 -12.59 11.73 -11.98
C ASP A 110 -12.38 11.21 -13.40
N VAL A 111 -12.61 9.90 -13.58
CA VAL A 111 -12.70 9.32 -14.92
C VAL A 111 -14.07 9.62 -15.50
N LYS A 112 -14.12 10.29 -16.66
CA LYS A 112 -15.37 10.44 -17.41
C LYS A 112 -15.63 9.18 -18.22
N ILE A 113 -16.73 8.51 -17.91
CA ILE A 113 -17.15 7.28 -18.59
C ILE A 113 -17.73 7.67 -19.96
N GLY A 114 -17.22 7.05 -21.01
CA GLY A 114 -17.73 7.18 -22.37
C GLY A 114 -18.36 5.88 -22.84
N PHE A 115 -19.56 5.97 -23.43
CA PHE A 115 -20.19 4.86 -24.14
C PHE A 115 -19.87 4.98 -25.63
N TYR A 116 -19.47 3.86 -26.25
CA TYR A 116 -19.09 3.81 -27.65
C TYR A 116 -19.83 2.67 -28.34
N SER A 117 -20.24 2.88 -29.58
CA SER A 117 -20.86 1.85 -30.42
C SER A 117 -20.29 1.90 -31.82
N LYS A 118 -20.11 0.73 -32.43
CA LYS A 118 -19.77 0.62 -33.85
C LYS A 118 -20.98 0.80 -34.76
N ASP A 119 -22.17 0.48 -34.24
CA ASP A 119 -23.40 0.33 -35.04
C ASP A 119 -24.38 1.50 -34.84
N TYR A 120 -24.33 2.17 -33.69
CA TYR A 120 -25.27 3.23 -33.32
C TYR A 120 -24.53 4.55 -33.08
N GLN A 121 -25.02 5.62 -33.71
CA GLN A 121 -24.45 6.97 -33.58
C GLN A 121 -25.06 7.76 -32.42
N THR A 122 -26.27 7.41 -32.01
CA THR A 122 -27.01 8.05 -30.91
C THR A 122 -27.62 7.00 -30.00
N ILE A 123 -27.83 7.36 -28.74
CA ILE A 123 -28.45 6.44 -27.76
C ILE A 123 -29.89 6.10 -28.14
N ASP A 124 -30.62 7.04 -28.75
CA ASP A 124 -32.00 6.86 -29.22
C ASP A 124 -32.14 5.81 -30.32
N ALA A 125 -31.05 5.43 -30.98
CA ALA A 125 -31.04 4.39 -32.00
C ALA A 125 -30.97 2.97 -31.41
N ILE A 126 -30.78 2.83 -30.09
CA ILE A 126 -30.80 1.54 -29.38
C ILE A 126 -32.26 1.21 -29.03
N HIS A 127 -32.78 0.11 -29.57
CA HIS A 127 -34.15 -0.39 -29.36
C HIS A 127 -34.22 -1.52 -28.33
#